data_AF-A0A3D2JF23-F1
#
_entry.id   AF-A0A3D2JF23-F1
#
_cell.length_a   1.000
_cell.length_b   1.000
_cell.length_c   1.000
_cell.angle_alpha   90.00
_cell.angle_beta   90.00
_cell.angle_gamma   90.00
#
_symmetry.space_group_name_H-M   'P 1'
#
loop_
_entity.id
_entity.type
_entity.pdbx_description
1 polymer ?
#
loop_
_entity_poly.entity_id
_entity_poly.type
_entity_poly.pdbx_seq_one_letter_code
_entity_poly.pdbx_strand_id
1 'polypeptide(L)'
;MVSQVLTALGWIVIALAVTPMVWLIIQPYLKGWSRPERRAADLLRSILTPEQVRQLLWRGYLEIPSPTQPRRVYRVPRNKGYVQVIENGRAIMRLCLQPVECLPDADVVVLHKLMIEANEENYLQKANKYLCID
;
A
#
# COMPACT_ATOMS: atom_id res chain seq x y z
N MET A 1 -40.22 13.89 36.54
CA MET A 1 -40.56 13.25 35.25
C MET A 1 -40.08 14.03 34.03
N VAL A 2 -40.45 15.30 33.83
CA VAL A 2 -40.13 16.06 32.58
C VAL A 2 -38.62 16.17 32.26
N SER A 3 -37.78 16.43 33.27
CA SER A 3 -36.32 16.53 33.08
C SER A 3 -35.67 15.22 32.58
N GLN A 4 -36.15 14.06 33.07
CA GLN A 4 -35.66 12.75 32.62
C GLN A 4 -36.07 12.43 31.18
N VAL A 5 -37.23 12.93 30.73
CA VAL A 5 -37.68 12.73 29.34
C VAL A 5 -36.85 13.60 28.38
N LEU A 6 -36.55 14.84 28.75
CA LEU A 6 -35.72 15.75 27.94
C LEU A 6 -34.28 15.25 27.79
N THR A 7 -33.67 14.75 28.85
CA THR A 7 -32.32 14.17 28.76
C THR A 7 -32.31 12.91 27.90
N ALA A 8 -33.31 12.03 28.05
CA ALA A 8 -33.45 10.84 27.22
C ALA A 8 -33.60 11.17 25.73
N LEU A 9 -34.46 12.14 25.38
CA LEU A 9 -34.63 12.61 24.00
C LEU A 9 -33.34 13.21 23.44
N GLY A 10 -32.58 13.97 24.26
CA GLY A 10 -31.27 14.49 23.86
C GLY A 10 -30.27 13.39 23.51
N TRP A 11 -30.18 12.34 24.31
CA TRP A 11 -29.31 11.19 24.03
C TRP A 11 -29.73 10.42 22.77
N ILE A 12 -31.03 10.30 22.51
CA ILE A 12 -31.56 9.64 21.30
C ILE A 12 -31.12 10.41 20.03
N VAL A 13 -31.23 11.74 20.04
CA VAL A 13 -30.80 12.56 18.89
C VAL A 13 -29.29 12.45 18.66
N ILE A 14 -28.49 12.46 19.72
CA ILE A 14 -27.03 12.28 19.62
C ILE A 14 -26.69 10.89 19.07
N ALA A 15 -27.33 9.84 19.59
CA ALA A 15 -27.11 8.48 19.11
C ALA A 15 -27.45 8.35 17.61
N LEU A 16 -28.61 8.85 17.18
CA LEU A 16 -29.03 8.82 15.78
C LEU A 16 -28.06 9.57 14.84
N ALA A 17 -27.42 10.63 15.32
CA ALA A 17 -26.41 11.37 14.54
C ALA A 17 -25.04 10.67 14.50
N VAL A 18 -24.61 10.06 15.61
CA VAL A 18 -23.26 9.48 15.74
C VAL A 18 -23.18 8.06 15.16
N THR A 19 -24.23 7.26 15.28
CA THR A 19 -24.25 5.87 14.76
C THR A 19 -23.90 5.75 13.26
N PRO A 20 -24.46 6.57 12.33
CA PRO A 20 -24.09 6.46 10.91
C PRO A 20 -22.64 6.91 10.64
N MET A 21 -22.11 7.91 11.36
CA MET A 21 -20.70 8.30 11.24
C MET A 21 -19.77 7.18 11.70
N VAL A 22 -20.06 6.58 12.86
CA VAL A 22 -19.31 5.44 13.38
C VAL A 22 -19.39 4.25 12.42
N TRP A 23 -20.57 3.98 11.84
CA TRP A 23 -20.74 2.93 10.84
C TRP A 23 -19.90 3.16 9.59
N LEU A 24 -19.88 4.38 9.03
CA LEU A 24 -19.06 4.71 7.86
C LEU A 24 -17.55 4.56 8.11
N ILE A 25 -17.11 4.86 9.33
CA ILE A 25 -15.71 4.70 9.75
C ILE A 25 -15.36 3.21 9.92
N ILE A 26 -16.27 2.41 10.48
CA ILE A 26 -16.04 0.99 10.78
C ILE A 26 -16.25 0.09 9.55
N GLN A 27 -17.12 0.48 8.62
CA GLN A 27 -17.45 -0.28 7.41
C GLN A 27 -16.22 -0.76 6.61
N PRO A 28 -15.17 0.06 6.34
CA PRO A 28 -13.97 -0.42 5.65
C PRO A 28 -13.16 -1.43 6.47
N TYR A 29 -13.19 -1.38 7.80
CA TYR A 29 -12.50 -2.34 8.67
C TYR A 29 -13.24 -3.67 8.79
N LEU A 30 -14.58 -3.65 8.73
CA LEU A 30 -15.40 -4.88 8.74
C LEU A 30 -15.45 -5.58 7.39
N LYS A 31 -15.21 -4.86 6.30
CA LYS A 31 -15.19 -5.44 4.95
C LYS A 31 -13.93 -6.29 4.80
N GLY A 32 -14.04 -7.55 5.21
CA GLY A 32 -12.98 -8.55 5.06
C GLY A 32 -12.50 -8.66 3.61
N TRP A 33 -11.30 -9.20 3.44
CA TRP A 33 -10.67 -9.29 2.12
C TRP A 33 -11.51 -10.06 1.12
N SER A 34 -11.67 -9.48 -0.06
CA SER A 34 -12.28 -10.13 -1.21
C SER A 34 -11.44 -11.35 -1.65
N ARG A 35 -12.04 -12.26 -2.43
CA ARG A 35 -11.30 -13.44 -2.94
C ARG A 35 -10.02 -13.05 -3.73
N PRO A 36 -10.03 -12.03 -4.61
CA PRO A 36 -8.81 -11.55 -5.28
C PRO A 36 -7.74 -11.04 -4.29
N GLU A 37 -8.12 -10.25 -3.29
CA GLU A 37 -7.20 -9.73 -2.27
C GLU A 37 -6.48 -10.85 -1.52
N ARG A 38 -7.22 -11.89 -1.11
CA ARG A 38 -6.63 -13.05 -0.43
C ARG A 38 -5.62 -13.77 -1.32
N ARG A 39 -5.99 -14.04 -2.58
CA ARG A 39 -5.10 -14.72 -3.54
C ARG A 39 -3.83 -13.92 -3.81
N ALA A 40 -3.96 -12.60 -3.99
CA ALA A 40 -2.84 -11.70 -4.21
C ALA A 40 -1.88 -11.68 -3.00
N ALA A 41 -2.44 -11.65 -1.79
CA ALA A 41 -1.64 -11.70 -0.58
C ALA A 41 -0.92 -13.05 -0.38
N ASP A 42 -1.56 -14.16 -0.73
CA ASP A 42 -0.93 -15.48 -0.69
C ASP A 42 0.21 -15.59 -1.71
N LEU A 43 0.01 -15.06 -2.93
CA LEU A 43 1.06 -14.96 -3.94
C LEU A 43 2.24 -14.11 -3.43
N LEU A 44 1.97 -12.92 -2.88
CA LEU A 44 3.00 -12.07 -2.31
C LEU A 44 3.79 -12.80 -1.21
N ARG A 45 3.11 -13.50 -0.30
CA ARG A 45 3.77 -14.29 0.75
C ARG A 45 4.64 -15.42 0.21
N SER A 46 4.27 -16.05 -0.91
CA SER A 46 5.09 -17.09 -1.53
C SER A 46 6.37 -16.56 -2.19
N ILE A 47 6.41 -15.26 -2.52
CA ILE A 47 7.52 -14.62 -3.24
C ILE A 47 8.48 -13.90 -2.30
N LEU A 48 8.00 -13.44 -1.14
CA LEU A 48 8.82 -12.68 -0.19
C LEU A 48 9.54 -13.60 0.81
N THR A 49 10.76 -13.20 1.17
CA THR A 49 11.43 -13.80 2.34
C THR A 49 10.79 -13.33 3.65
N PRO A 50 10.97 -14.04 4.77
CA PRO A 50 10.46 -13.60 6.07
C PRO A 50 10.92 -12.18 6.48
N GLU A 51 12.13 -11.79 6.10
CA GLU A 51 12.69 -10.45 6.32
C GLU A 51 11.93 -9.40 5.51
N GLN A 52 11.64 -9.70 4.24
CA GLN A 52 10.89 -8.83 3.34
C GLN A 52 9.43 -8.68 3.79
N VAL A 53 8.81 -9.76 4.27
CA VAL A 53 7.47 -9.71 4.89
C VAL A 53 7.48 -8.78 6.10
N ARG A 54 8.45 -8.94 7.01
CA ARG A 54 8.62 -8.04 8.16
C ARG A 54 8.83 -6.60 7.70
N GLN A 55 9.69 -6.36 6.72
CA GLN A 55 9.95 -5.04 6.20
C GLN A 55 8.67 -4.36 5.70
N LEU A 56 7.88 -5.05 4.89
CA LEU A 56 6.64 -4.53 4.33
C LEU A 56 5.58 -4.23 5.41
N LEU A 57 5.51 -5.07 6.45
CA LEU A 57 4.59 -4.88 7.56
C LEU A 57 4.98 -3.71 8.46
N TRP A 58 6.27 -3.58 8.79
CA TRP A 58 6.76 -2.59 9.77
C TRP A 58 7.09 -1.23 9.14
N ARG A 59 7.67 -1.23 7.94
CA ARG A 59 8.10 0.01 7.26
C ARG A 59 7.07 0.52 6.24
N GLY A 60 6.14 -0.33 5.82
CA GLY A 60 5.15 0.02 4.78
C GLY A 60 5.71 0.02 3.35
N TYR A 61 6.94 -0.45 3.15
CA TYR A 61 7.58 -0.60 1.84
C TYR A 61 8.53 -1.80 1.83
N LEU A 62 8.81 -2.29 0.62
CA LEU A 62 9.77 -3.35 0.34
C LEU A 62 11.03 -2.75 -0.30
N GLU A 63 12.21 -3.10 0.20
CA GLU A 63 13.47 -2.76 -0.46
C GLU A 63 13.89 -3.88 -1.40
N ILE A 64 14.19 -3.52 -2.65
CA ILE A 64 14.58 -4.44 -3.70
C ILE A 64 15.93 -3.95 -4.25
N PRO A 65 17.02 -4.70 -4.06
CA PRO A 65 18.31 -4.30 -4.61
C PRO A 65 18.26 -4.36 -6.13
N SER A 66 18.92 -3.40 -6.78
CA SER A 66 19.10 -3.42 -8.23
C SER A 66 20.01 -4.60 -8.63
N PRO A 67 19.60 -5.45 -9.59
CA PRO A 67 20.48 -6.50 -10.11
C PRO A 67 21.61 -5.94 -10.98
N THR A 68 21.46 -4.75 -11.59
CA THR A 68 22.49 -4.18 -12.48
C THR A 68 23.38 -3.13 -11.80
N GLN A 69 22.94 -2.51 -10.70
CA GLN A 69 23.64 -1.40 -10.04
C GLN A 69 23.80 -1.64 -8.53
N PRO A 70 25.01 -2.01 -8.05
CA PRO A 70 25.22 -2.47 -6.67
C PRO A 70 24.84 -1.48 -5.55
N ARG A 71 24.75 -0.17 -5.83
CA ARG A 71 24.43 0.86 -4.84
C ARG A 71 23.02 1.44 -4.99
N ARG A 72 22.19 0.83 -5.85
CA ARG A 72 20.81 1.23 -6.08
C ARG A 72 19.85 0.27 -5.39
N VAL A 73 18.87 0.83 -4.69
CA VAL A 73 17.78 0.09 -4.06
C VAL A 73 16.46 0.74 -4.41
N TYR A 74 15.47 -0.07 -4.79
CA TYR A 74 14.10 0.38 -5.02
C TYR A 74 13.27 0.21 -3.76
N ARG A 75 12.57 1.26 -3.33
CA ARG A 75 11.56 1.19 -2.27
C ARG A 75 10.17 1.14 -2.89
N VAL A 76 9.59 -0.05 -2.90
CA VAL A 76 8.25 -0.29 -3.42
C VAL A 76 7.24 -0.14 -2.27
N PRO A 77 6.30 0.81 -2.34
CA PRO A 77 5.30 0.99 -1.28
C PRO A 77 4.34 -0.20 -1.23
N ARG A 78 3.83 -0.52 -0.03
CA ARG A 78 2.84 -1.58 0.16
C ARG A 78 1.52 -1.32 -0.59
N ASN A 79 1.13 -0.05 -0.67
CA ASN A 79 -0.08 0.40 -1.34
C ASN A 79 0.32 1.18 -2.60
N LYS A 80 -0.66 1.50 -3.45
CA LYS A 80 -0.46 2.30 -4.67
C LYS A 80 0.35 3.56 -4.39
N GLY A 81 1.38 3.81 -5.20
CA GLY A 81 2.23 4.97 -5.06
C GLY A 81 3.46 4.92 -5.96
N TYR A 82 4.35 5.89 -5.76
CA TYR A 82 5.63 5.94 -6.48
C TYR A 82 6.63 4.99 -5.85
N VAL A 83 7.38 4.28 -6.69
CA VAL A 83 8.58 3.54 -6.27
C VAL A 83 9.73 4.53 -6.16
N GLN A 84 10.38 4.61 -5.00
CA GLN A 84 11.56 5.47 -4.84
C GLN A 84 12.83 4.73 -5.23
N VAL A 85 13.71 5.39 -5.97
CA VAL A 85 15.05 4.89 -6.26
C VAL A 85 16.01 5.54 -5.30
N ILE A 86 16.64 4.72 -4.48
CA ILE A 86 17.63 5.13 -3.50
C ILE A 86 19.00 4.79 -4.04
N GLU A 87 19.88 5.77 -4.14
CA GLU A 87 21.30 5.59 -4.45
C GLU A 87 22.16 6.24 -3.38
N ASN A 88 23.18 5.52 -2.90
CA ASN A 88 24.06 6.00 -1.84
C ASN A 88 23.29 6.53 -0.61
N GLY A 89 22.15 5.91 -0.28
CA GLY A 89 21.29 6.29 0.84
C GLY A 89 20.37 7.50 0.60
N ARG A 90 20.37 8.10 -0.60
CA ARG A 90 19.51 9.26 -0.94
C ARG A 90 18.49 8.89 -2.01
N ALA A 91 17.28 9.42 -1.89
CA ALA A 91 16.25 9.25 -2.91
C ALA A 91 16.54 10.19 -4.09
N ILE A 92 16.94 9.62 -5.23
CA ILE A 92 17.35 10.41 -6.41
C ILE A 92 16.23 10.57 -7.44
N MET A 93 15.27 9.64 -7.47
CA MET A 93 14.12 9.70 -8.37
C MET A 93 12.95 8.87 -7.84
N ARG A 94 11.78 9.16 -8.40
CA ARG A 94 10.54 8.43 -8.22
C ARG A 94 10.11 7.83 -9.55
N LEU A 95 9.69 6.57 -9.52
CA LEU A 95 9.20 5.83 -10.66
C LEU A 95 7.70 5.60 -10.52
N CYS A 96 6.96 5.88 -11.59
CA CYS A 96 5.57 5.50 -11.71
C CYS A 96 5.42 4.46 -12.81
N LEU A 97 5.01 3.26 -12.42
CA LEU A 97 4.64 2.17 -13.30
C LEU A 97 3.38 1.54 -12.75
N GLN A 98 2.33 1.49 -13.55
CA GLN A 98 1.03 0.96 -13.13
C GLN A 98 0.53 -0.10 -14.11
N PRO A 99 -0.19 -1.12 -13.62
CA PRO A 99 -0.91 -2.03 -14.48
C PRO A 99 -2.01 -1.29 -15.24
N VAL A 100 -2.35 -1.78 -16.43
CA VAL A 100 -3.46 -1.23 -17.24
C VAL A 100 -4.80 -1.48 -16.56
N GLU A 101 -4.95 -2.65 -15.95
CA GLU A 101 -6.14 -3.03 -15.19
C GLU A 101 -5.94 -2.80 -13.69
N CYS A 102 -7.05 -2.63 -12.96
CA CYS A 102 -6.98 -2.49 -11.51
C CYS A 102 -6.62 -3.83 -10.86
N LEU A 103 -5.43 -3.90 -10.27
CA LEU A 103 -4.96 -5.04 -9.49
C LEU A 103 -5.13 -4.80 -7.99
N PRO A 104 -5.28 -5.88 -7.18
CA PRO A 104 -5.11 -5.80 -5.73
C PRO A 104 -3.74 -5.25 -5.36
N ASP A 105 -3.63 -4.55 -4.23
CA ASP A 105 -2.39 -3.87 -3.84
C ASP A 105 -1.21 -4.85 -3.71
N ALA A 106 -1.46 -6.06 -3.20
CA ALA A 106 -0.42 -7.09 -3.08
C ALA A 106 0.14 -7.54 -4.45
N ASP A 107 -0.70 -7.65 -5.48
CA ASP A 107 -0.26 -8.01 -6.84
C ASP A 107 0.57 -6.88 -7.47
N VAL A 108 0.27 -5.62 -7.15
CA VAL A 108 1.08 -4.47 -7.58
C VAL A 108 2.50 -4.56 -7.00
N VAL A 109 2.64 -4.92 -5.72
CA VAL A 109 3.95 -5.13 -5.09
C VAL A 109 4.70 -6.29 -5.76
N VAL A 110 4.02 -7.41 -6.01
CA VAL A 110 4.59 -8.56 -6.73
C VAL A 110 5.09 -8.15 -8.12
N LEU A 111 4.28 -7.41 -8.88
CA LEU A 111 4.62 -6.92 -10.21
C LEU A 111 5.93 -6.11 -10.18
N HIS A 112 6.05 -5.13 -9.27
CA HIS A 112 7.27 -4.34 -9.17
C HIS A 112 8.48 -5.21 -8.83
N LYS A 113 8.35 -6.12 -7.86
CA LYS A 113 9.45 -7.01 -7.46
C LYS A 113 9.95 -7.88 -8.60
N LEU A 114 9.03 -8.59 -9.25
CA LEU A 114 9.39 -9.49 -10.34
C LEU A 114 9.99 -8.74 -11.52
N MET A 115 9.43 -7.58 -11.89
CA MET A 115 9.99 -6.78 -12.98
C MET A 115 11.39 -6.27 -12.66
N ILE A 116 11.62 -5.74 -11.45
CA ILE A 116 12.94 -5.24 -11.03
C ILE A 116 13.96 -6.37 -11.00
N GLU A 117 13.64 -7.50 -10.39
CA GLU A 117 14.59 -8.61 -10.20
C GLU A 117 14.87 -9.38 -11.50
N ALA A 118 13.86 -9.60 -12.35
CA ALA A 118 14.02 -10.38 -13.57
C ALA A 118 14.46 -9.56 -14.79
N ASN A 119 14.03 -8.30 -14.92
CA ASN A 119 14.38 -7.44 -16.05
C ASN A 119 14.27 -5.95 -15.69
N GLU A 120 15.27 -5.49 -14.94
CA GLU A 120 15.35 -4.11 -14.48
C GLU A 120 15.34 -3.09 -15.64
N GLU A 121 15.99 -3.40 -16.76
CA GLU A 121 16.03 -2.52 -17.92
C GLU A 121 14.62 -2.27 -18.47
N ASN A 122 13.82 -3.32 -18.66
CA ASN A 122 12.45 -3.18 -19.12
C ASN A 122 11.58 -2.41 -18.12
N TYR A 123 11.77 -2.65 -16.82
CA TYR A 123 11.09 -1.93 -15.76
C TYR A 123 11.37 -0.42 -15.84
N LEU A 124 12.65 -0.04 -15.97
CA LEU A 124 13.07 1.34 -16.11
C LEU A 124 12.60 1.96 -17.43
N GLN A 125 12.56 1.21 -18.52
CA GLN A 125 12.08 1.69 -19.81
C GLN A 125 10.59 2.04 -19.76
N LYS A 126 9.77 1.20 -19.13
CA LYS A 126 8.31 1.40 -19.01
C LYS A 126 7.93 2.44 -17.96
N ALA A 127 8.75 2.63 -16.93
CA ALA A 127 8.42 3.54 -15.84
C ALA A 127 8.59 5.01 -16.24
N ASN A 128 7.59 5.81 -15.89
CA ASN A 128 7.69 7.26 -15.90
C ASN A 128 8.63 7.70 -14.76
N LYS A 129 9.58 8.59 -15.07
CA LYS A 129 10.65 9.00 -14.15
C LYS A 129 10.47 10.44 -13.71
N TYR A 130 10.51 10.67 -12.41
CA TYR A 130 10.44 12.00 -11.80
C TYR A 130 11.66 12.19 -10.92
N LEU A 131 12.50 13.17 -11.23
CA LEU A 131 13.69 13.45 -10.42
C LEU A 131 13.27 14.01 -9.06
N CYS A 132 13.95 13.59 -7.99
CA CYS A 132 13.85 14.26 -6.71
C CYS A 132 14.75 15.50 -6.80
N ILE A 133 14.16 16.69 -6.76
CA ILE A 133 14.90 17.94 -6.62
C ILE A 133 15.06 18.19 -5.11
N ASP A 134 16.29 18.47 -4.69
CA ASP A 134 16.63 18.83 -3.30
C ASP A 134 15.94 20.13 -2.87
#